data_AF-A0A8K0AJY7-F1
#
_entry.id   AF-A0A8K0AJY7-F1
#
_cell.length_a   1.000
_cell.length_b   1.000
_cell.length_c   1.000
_cell.angle_alpha   90.00
_cell.angle_beta   90.00
_cell.angle_gamma   90.00
#
_symmetry.space_group_name_H-M   'P 1'
#
loop_
_entity.id
_entity.type
_entity.pdbx_description
1 polymer ?
#
loop_
_entity_poly.entity_id
_entity_poly.type
_entity_poly.pdbx_seq_one_letter_code
_entity_poly.pdbx_strand_id
1 'polypeptide(L)' 'MSSDPVDPTPEIRESCKKQQCMSLVAEYEACANRVAAKGDGNCIGQFGDLLKCIDKCAAPKIFATLK' A
#
# COMPACT_ATOMS: atom_id res chain seq x y z
N MET A 1 4.29 -2.80 -32.17
CA MET A 1 3.69 -2.45 -30.87
C MET A 1 4.63 -1.47 -30.21
N SER A 2 4.22 -0.22 -30.00
CA SER A 2 5.04 0.74 -29.24
C SER A 2 5.26 0.17 -27.85
N SER A 3 6.52 0.04 -27.44
CA SER A 3 6.87 -0.30 -26.06
C SER A 3 6.64 0.94 -25.21
N ASP A 4 5.41 1.15 -24.76
CA ASP A 4 5.09 2.21 -23.82
C ASP A 4 5.91 1.99 -22.53
N PRO A 5 6.48 3.06 -21.95
CA PRO A 5 7.22 2.95 -20.70
C PRO A 5 6.29 2.47 -19.58
N VAL A 6 6.67 1.38 -18.91
CA VAL A 6 5.94 0.82 -17.76
C VAL A 6 6.32 1.59 -16.50
N ASP A 7 5.35 2.09 -15.75
CA ASP A 7 5.56 2.69 -14.43
C ASP A 7 6.01 1.61 -13.41
N PRO A 8 7.20 1.70 -12.81
CA PRO A 8 7.68 0.74 -11.82
C PRO A 8 7.01 0.91 -10.44
N THR A 9 6.31 2.02 -10.20
CA THR A 9 5.72 2.38 -8.91
C THR A 9 4.78 1.31 -8.34
N PRO A 10 3.83 0.72 -9.10
CA PRO A 10 2.90 -0.28 -8.57
C PRO A 10 3.61 -1.55 -8.08
N GLU A 11 4.62 -2.02 -8.84
CA GLU A 11 5.39 -3.21 -8.48
C GLU A 11 6.22 -2.98 -7.21
N ILE A 12 6.88 -1.83 -7.11
CA ILE A 12 7.66 -1.46 -5.93
C ILE A 12 6.76 -1.34 -4.70
N ARG A 13 5.60 -0.70 -4.82
CA ARG A 13 4.63 -0.56 -3.72
C ARG A 13 4.09 -1.91 -3.26
N GLU A 14 3.76 -2.81 -4.18
CA GLU A 14 3.27 -4.14 -3.84
C GLU A 14 4.35 -5.00 -3.16
N SER A 15 5.61 -4.89 -3.61
CA SER A 15 6.75 -5.52 -2.95
C SER A 15 6.92 -5.01 -1.51
N CYS A 16 6.88 -3.69 -1.30
CA CYS A 16 6.96 -3.07 0.02
C CYS A 16 5.81 -3.48 0.95
N LYS A 17 4.59 -3.53 0.41
CA LYS A 17 3.40 -4.00 1.13
C LYS A 17 3.61 -5.42 1.66
N LYS A 18 4.06 -6.35 0.80
CA LYS A 18 4.27 -7.78 1.14
C LYS A 18 5.46 -8.03 2.07
N GLN A 19 6.53 -7.25 1.93
CA GLN A 19 7.77 -7.52 2.66
C GLN A 19 7.82 -6.83 4.03
N GLN A 20 7.24 -5.65 4.17
CA GLN A 20 7.44 -4.82 5.37
C GLN A 20 6.15 -4.45 6.09
N CYS A 21 5.01 -4.44 5.41
CA CYS A 21 3.77 -3.86 5.94
C CYS A 21 2.64 -4.87 6.15
N MET A 22 2.92 -6.18 6.10
CA MET A 22 1.89 -7.23 6.17
C MET A 22 1.06 -7.22 7.46
N SER A 23 1.64 -6.82 8.60
CA SER A 23 0.87 -6.66 9.84
C SER A 23 -0.20 -5.56 9.71
N LEU A 24 0.18 -4.41 9.14
CA LEU A 24 -0.74 -3.29 8.91
C LEU A 24 -1.79 -3.62 7.84
N VAL A 25 -1.45 -4.47 6.87
CA VAL A 25 -2.44 -5.03 5.93
C VAL A 25 -3.49 -5.83 6.69
N ALA A 26 -3.07 -6.72 7.59
CA ALA A 26 -4.01 -7.53 8.39
C ALA A 26 -4.89 -6.65 9.30
N GLU A 27 -4.34 -5.59 9.90
CA GLU A 27 -5.11 -4.63 10.70
C GLU A 27 -6.14 -3.85 9.88
N TYR A 28 -5.74 -3.39 8.69
CA TYR A 28 -6.65 -2.72 7.76
C TYR A 28 -7.77 -3.66 7.29
N GLU A 29 -7.45 -4.90 6.93
CA GLU A 29 -8.42 -5.91 6.51
C GLU A 29 -9.38 -6.28 7.65
N ALA A 30 -8.88 -6.42 8.88
CA ALA A 30 -9.72 -6.62 10.05
C ALA A 30 -10.69 -5.46 10.28
N CYS A 31 -10.23 -4.21 10.11
CA CYS A 31 -11.10 -3.04 10.16
C CYS A 31 -12.14 -3.05 9.03
N ALA A 32 -11.75 -3.35 7.80
CA ALA A 32 -12.64 -3.38 6.64
C ALA A 32 -13.76 -4.41 6.85
N ASN A 33 -13.42 -5.61 7.34
CA ASN A 33 -14.39 -6.65 7.68
C ASN A 33 -15.35 -6.21 8.79
N ARG A 34 -14.84 -5.51 9.83
CA ARG A 34 -15.68 -4.94 10.89
C ARG A 34 -16.67 -3.91 10.34
N VAL A 35 -16.22 -2.99 9.50
CA VAL A 35 -17.08 -1.95 8.91
C VAL A 35 -18.14 -2.58 8.00
N ALA A 36 -17.75 -3.55 7.16
CA ALA A 36 -18.68 -4.30 6.32
C ALA A 36 -19.76 -5.03 7.14
N ALA A 37 -19.38 -5.63 8.28
CA ALA A 37 -20.32 -6.32 9.15
C ALA A 37 -21.23 -5.37 9.95
N LYS A 38 -20.73 -4.21 10.37
CA LYS A 38 -21.50 -3.23 11.16
C LYS A 38 -22.35 -2.28 10.32
N GLY A 39 -21.99 -2.06 9.06
CA GLY A 39 -22.63 -1.07 8.19
C GLY A 39 -22.31 0.39 8.53
N ASP A 40 -21.40 0.63 9.48
CA ASP A 40 -21.01 1.97 9.94
C ASP A 40 -19.55 2.02 10.43
N GLY A 41 -18.95 3.20 10.33
CA GLY A 41 -17.56 3.51 10.66
C GLY A 41 -16.62 3.57 9.45
N ASN A 42 -15.35 3.91 9.69
CA ASN A 42 -14.31 3.95 8.67
C ASN A 42 -12.99 3.34 9.17
N CYS A 43 -12.04 3.16 8.24
CA CYS A 43 -10.71 2.59 8.47
C CYS A 43 -9.58 3.54 8.06
N ILE A 44 -9.84 4.85 8.06
CA ILE A 44 -8.88 5.86 7.57
C ILE A 44 -7.58 5.84 8.38
N GLY A 45 -7.66 5.58 9.69
CA GLY A 45 -6.48 5.46 10.55
C GLY A 45 -5.57 4.30 10.13
N GLN A 46 -6.13 3.09 10.05
CA GLN A 46 -5.39 1.90 9.63
C GLN A 46 -4.86 2.03 8.20
N PHE A 47 -5.64 2.66 7.31
CA PHE A 47 -5.20 2.94 5.95
C PHE A 47 -4.04 3.94 5.93
N GLY A 48 -4.07 4.98 6.76
CA GLY A 48 -2.99 5.95 6.91
C GLY A 48 -1.70 5.31 7.42
N ASP A 49 -1.79 4.41 8.41
CA ASP A 49 -0.64 3.68 8.93
C ASP A 49 -0.04 2.75 7.86
N LEU A 50 -0.88 2.00 7.15
CA LEU A 50 -0.47 1.15 6.03
C LEU A 50 0.22 1.96 4.92
N LEU A 51 -0.39 3.07 4.49
CA LEU A 51 0.19 3.96 3.48
C LEU A 51 1.54 4.50 3.92
N LYS A 52 1.65 5.00 5.15
CA LYS A 52 2.90 5.52 5.70
C LYS A 52 4.01 4.46 5.67
N CYS A 53 3.69 3.22 6.00
CA CYS A 53 4.65 2.11 5.92
C CYS A 53 5.10 1.86 4.46
N ILE A 54 4.14 1.75 3.54
CA ILE A 54 4.42 1.50 2.11
C ILE A 54 5.26 2.63 1.53
N ASP A 55 4.88 3.89 1.75
CA ASP A 55 5.59 5.04 1.19
C ASP A 55 7.00 5.20 1.79
N LYS A 56 7.19 4.92 3.09
CA LYS A 56 8.52 4.90 3.70
C LYS A 56 9.45 3.89 3.03
N CYS A 57 8.93 2.74 2.60
CA CYS A 57 9.67 1.73 1.87
C CYS A 57 9.86 2.07 0.38
N ALA A 58 8.80 2.52 -0.27
CA ALA A 58 8.71 2.64 -1.71
C ALA A 58 9.38 3.91 -2.23
N ALA A 59 9.27 5.04 -1.51
CA ALA A 59 9.81 6.32 -1.95
C ALA A 59 11.29 6.25 -2.40
N PRO A 60 12.26 5.77 -1.59
CA PRO A 60 13.65 5.72 -2.04
C PRO A 60 13.87 4.80 -3.25
N LYS A 61 13.10 3.71 -3.36
CA LYS A 61 13.19 2.77 -4.49
C LYS A 61 12.62 3.37 -5.77
N ILE A 62 11.49 4.07 -5.69
CA ILE A 62 10.86 4.74 -6.82
C ILE A 62 11.80 5.83 -7.35
N PHE A 63 12.28 6.72 -6.48
CA PHE A 63 13.17 7.81 -6.92
C PHE A 63 14.49 7.30 -7.53
N ALA A 64 14.97 6.10 -7.16
CA ALA A 64 16.13 5.48 -7.80
C ALA A 64 15.85 4.97 -9.23
N THR A 65 14.58 4.79 -9.63
CA THR A 65 14.19 4.35 -10.98
C THR A 65 13.90 5.50 -11.95
N LEU A 66 13.73 6.72 -11.43
CA LEU A 66 13.46 7.90 -12.24
C LEU A 66 14.78 8.43 -12.85
N LYS A 67 14.72 8.89 -14.11
CA LYS A 67 15.84 9.51 -14.85
C LYS A 67 15.68 11.01 -14.92
#